data_AF-A0A8J4S9C4-F1
#
_entry.id   AF-A0A8J4S9C4-F1
#
_cell.length_a   1.000
_cell.length_b   1.000
_cell.length_c   1.000
_cell.angle_alpha   90.00
_cell.angle_beta   90.00
_cell.angle_gamma   90.00
#
_symmetry.space_group_name_H-M   'P 1'
#
loop_
_entity.id
_entity.type
_entity.pdbx_description
1 polymer ?
#
loop_
_entity_poly.entity_id
_entity_poly.type
_entity_poly.pdbx_seq_one_letter_code
_entity_poly.pdbx_strand_id
1 'polypeptide(L)'
;MDDGEHEDQLFPAIETSTCYVIENWLRDIYSFCEDDSSFSFLCNHNQDCPDGFSLVGYLGKYTLNSLGSPLQINVPTMERQTESV
;
A
#
# COMPACT_ATOMS: atom_id res chain seq x y z
N MET A 1 -5.64 0.49 21.06
CA MET A 1 -4.83 1.61 21.55
C MET A 1 -5.72 2.27 22.59
N ASP A 2 -5.45 2.01 23.86
CA ASP A 2 -6.19 2.59 24.97
C ASP A 2 -5.46 3.88 25.36
N ASP A 3 -6.03 5.04 25.04
CA ASP A 3 -5.42 6.37 25.23
C ASP A 3 -5.48 6.84 26.70
N GLY A 4 -5.90 5.99 27.64
CA GLY A 4 -6.13 6.36 29.05
C GLY A 4 -4.89 6.73 29.86
N GLU A 5 -3.67 6.38 29.42
CA GLU A 5 -2.42 6.75 30.13
C GLU A 5 -1.73 8.02 29.59
N HIS A 6 -2.22 8.58 28.48
CA HIS A 6 -1.52 9.62 27.71
C HIS A 6 -2.45 10.75 27.21
N GLU A 7 -3.52 11.08 27.95
CA GLU A 7 -4.54 12.06 27.53
C GLU A 7 -3.97 13.45 27.14
N ASP A 8 -2.82 13.84 27.72
CA ASP A 8 -2.16 15.13 27.45
C ASP A 8 -0.95 15.04 26.49
N GLN A 9 -0.61 13.85 25.99
CA GLN A 9 0.54 13.67 25.09
C GLN A 9 0.10 13.66 23.63
N LEU A 10 0.52 14.69 22.90
CA LEU A 10 0.36 14.76 21.45
C LEU A 10 1.55 14.09 20.76
N PHE A 11 1.29 12.96 20.09
CA PHE A 11 2.26 12.34 19.20
C PHE A 11 2.08 12.87 17.78
N PRO A 12 3.18 13.12 17.04
CA PRO A 12 3.08 13.54 15.66
C PRO A 12 2.41 12.45 14.82
N ALA A 13 1.40 12.82 14.04
CA ALA A 13 0.77 11.93 13.09
C ALA A 13 1.74 11.64 11.92
N ILE A 14 1.81 10.38 11.50
CA ILE A 14 2.58 9.98 10.32
C ILE A 14 1.67 10.11 9.11
N GLU A 15 1.91 11.13 8.27
CA GLU A 15 1.12 11.34 7.05
C GLU A 15 1.62 10.53 5.85
N THR A 16 2.92 10.20 5.84
CA THR A 16 3.57 9.47 4.74
C THR A 16 4.57 8.44 5.26
N SER A 17 4.59 7.25 4.67
CA SER A 17 5.57 6.20 4.96
C SER A 17 6.07 5.52 3.69
N THR A 18 7.29 4.99 3.74
CA THR A 18 7.87 4.19 2.66
C THR A 18 8.12 2.77 3.14
N CYS A 19 7.45 1.80 2.51
CA CYS A 19 7.51 0.38 2.85
C CYS A 19 8.29 -0.38 1.76
N TYR A 20 9.48 -0.85 2.11
CA TYR A 20 10.30 -1.63 1.20
C TYR A 20 9.84 -3.08 1.17
N VAL A 21 9.60 -3.61 -0.02
CA VAL A 21 9.13 -4.98 -0.21
C VAL A 21 10.03 -5.71 -1.22
N ILE A 22 10.07 -7.04 -1.09
CA ILE A 22 10.78 -7.89 -2.05
C ILE A 22 9.84 -8.17 -3.22
N GLU A 23 10.35 -8.09 -4.45
CA GLU A 23 9.56 -8.19 -5.67
C GLU A 23 8.84 -9.52 -5.82
N ASN A 24 9.54 -10.63 -5.54
CA ASN A 24 8.94 -11.96 -5.60
C ASN A 24 7.76 -12.11 -4.62
N TRP A 25 7.89 -11.61 -3.40
CA TRP A 25 6.85 -11.67 -2.38
C TRP A 25 5.59 -10.92 -2.83
N LEU A 26 5.76 -9.73 -3.42
CA LEU A 26 4.63 -8.94 -3.89
C LEU A 26 3.93 -9.61 -5.09
N ARG A 27 4.70 -10.16 -6.03
CA ARG A 27 4.17 -10.92 -7.16
C ARG A 27 3.39 -12.15 -6.69
N ASP A 28 3.94 -12.90 -5.76
CA ASP A 28 3.34 -14.16 -5.30
C ASP A 28 2.04 -13.89 -4.52
N ILE A 29 1.99 -12.83 -3.71
CA ILE A 29 0.75 -12.38 -3.06
C ILE A 29 -0.27 -11.91 -4.09
N TYR A 30 0.14 -11.11 -5.06
CA TYR A 30 -0.76 -10.63 -6.12
C TYR A 30 -1.41 -11.82 -6.86
N SER A 31 -0.60 -12.79 -7.30
CA SER A 31 -1.10 -14.00 -7.98
C SER A 31 -2.03 -14.82 -7.09
N PHE A 32 -1.73 -14.92 -5.79
CA PHE A 32 -2.58 -15.65 -4.86
C PHE A 32 -3.94 -14.98 -4.68
N CYS A 33 -3.97 -13.64 -4.66
CA CYS A 33 -5.18 -12.86 -4.49
C CYS A 33 -6.02 -12.74 -5.78
N GLU A 34 -5.42 -12.84 -6.97
CA GLU A 34 -6.13 -12.74 -8.25
C GLU A 34 -7.24 -13.80 -8.41
N ASP A 35 -7.05 -14.97 -7.80
CA ASP A 35 -8.03 -16.07 -7.80
C ASP A 35 -9.23 -15.79 -6.86
N ASP A 36 -9.18 -14.76 -6.01
CA ASP A 36 -10.28 -14.40 -5.12
C ASP A 36 -11.33 -13.53 -5.84
N SER A 37 -12.60 -13.94 -5.74
CA SER A 37 -13.72 -13.19 -6.32
C SER A 37 -13.80 -11.72 -5.89
N SER A 38 -13.32 -11.41 -4.68
CA SER A 38 -13.28 -10.06 -4.12
C SER A 38 -12.13 -9.20 -4.66
N PHE A 39 -11.16 -9.80 -5.35
CA PHE A 39 -10.02 -9.07 -5.93
C PHE A 39 -10.46 -7.97 -6.90
N SER A 40 -11.51 -8.23 -7.67
CA SER A 40 -12.15 -7.26 -8.57
C SER A 40 -12.65 -5.98 -7.89
N PHE A 41 -12.89 -6.02 -6.57
CA PHE A 41 -13.24 -4.84 -5.77
C PHE A 41 -12.03 -3.96 -5.46
N LEU A 42 -10.85 -4.57 -5.29
CA LEU A 42 -9.59 -3.87 -5.01
C LEU A 42 -8.95 -3.34 -6.29
N CYS A 43 -9.02 -4.12 -7.37
CA CYS A 43 -8.61 -3.69 -8.71
C CYS A 43 -9.61 -4.13 -9.76
N ASN A 44 -10.27 -3.15 -10.36
CA ASN A 44 -11.13 -3.30 -11.52
C ASN A 44 -10.42 -2.82 -12.80
N HIS A 45 -11.06 -3.06 -13.95
CA HIS A 45 -10.52 -2.72 -15.26
C HIS A 45 -10.22 -1.22 -15.47
N ASN A 46 -10.77 -0.32 -14.65
CA ASN A 46 -10.51 1.12 -14.75
C ASN A 46 -9.28 1.56 -13.96
N GLN A 47 -8.83 0.76 -12.98
CA GLN A 47 -7.68 1.09 -12.13
C GLN A 47 -6.35 0.58 -12.69
N ASP A 48 -6.40 -0.26 -13.73
CA ASP A 48 -5.25 -0.75 -14.49
C ASP A 48 -4.10 -1.19 -13.58
N CYS A 49 -4.35 -2.24 -12.78
CA CYS A 49 -3.32 -2.88 -11.96
C CYS A 49 -2.83 -4.15 -12.66
N PRO A 50 -1.88 -4.06 -13.61
CA PRO A 50 -1.34 -5.23 -14.32
C PRO A 50 -0.45 -6.11 -13.43
N ASP A 51 0.01 -5.59 -12.30
CA ASP A 51 0.87 -6.30 -11.36
C ASP A 51 0.66 -5.85 -9.90
N GLY A 52 1.32 -6.58 -8.99
CA GLY A 52 1.31 -6.29 -7.56
C GLY A 52 1.76 -4.88 -7.20
N PHE A 53 2.71 -4.29 -7.95
CA PHE A 53 3.20 -2.94 -7.69
C PHE A 53 2.17 -1.87 -8.02
N SER A 54 1.48 -2.06 -9.14
CA SER A 54 0.43 -1.16 -9.57
C SER A 54 -0.74 -1.20 -8.59
N LEU A 55 -1.07 -2.39 -8.08
CA LEU A 55 -2.09 -2.56 -7.04
C LEU A 55 -1.71 -1.88 -5.73
N VAL A 56 -0.54 -2.18 -5.16
CA VAL A 56 -0.14 -1.55 -3.88
C VAL A 56 0.19 -0.07 -4.04
N GLY A 57 0.60 0.37 -5.24
CA GLY A 57 0.76 1.77 -5.59
C GLY A 57 -0.59 2.49 -5.64
N TYR A 58 -1.65 1.84 -6.12
CA TYR A 58 -3.02 2.36 -6.05
C TYR A 58 -3.52 2.40 -4.59
N LEU A 59 -3.40 1.29 -3.87
CA LEU A 59 -3.84 1.19 -2.47
C LEU A 59 -3.04 2.10 -1.52
N GLY A 60 -1.78 2.40 -1.84
CA GLY A 60 -0.92 3.28 -1.07
C GLY A 60 -1.16 4.77 -1.30
N LYS A 61 -1.92 5.15 -2.34
CA LYS A 61 -2.30 6.57 -2.52
C LYS A 61 -3.22 7.01 -1.39
N TYR A 62 -2.95 8.22 -0.90
CA TYR A 62 -3.86 8.86 0.04
C TYR A 62 -5.24 9.03 -0.57
N THR A 63 -6.25 8.45 0.07
CA THR A 63 -7.66 8.66 -0.27
C THR A 63 -8.48 8.80 1.00
N LEU A 64 -9.26 9.88 1.10
CA LEU A 64 -10.20 10.07 2.20
C LEU A 64 -11.55 9.41 1.86
N ASN A 65 -12.04 8.52 2.73
CA ASN A 65 -13.34 7.84 2.59
C ASN A 65 -13.52 7.01 1.31
N SER A 66 -12.44 6.42 0.79
CA SER A 66 -12.47 5.58 -0.42
C SER A 66 -11.54 4.38 -0.28
N LEU A 67 -11.56 3.49 -1.28
CA LEU A 67 -10.60 2.42 -1.48
C LEU A 67 -9.20 3.01 -1.74
N GLY A 68 -8.31 2.80 -0.78
CA GLY A 68 -6.96 3.32 -0.74
C GLY A 68 -6.50 3.49 0.70
N SER A 69 -5.43 4.23 0.92
CA SER A 69 -4.84 4.37 2.25
C SER A 69 -5.28 5.70 2.88
N PRO A 70 -5.60 5.72 4.20
CA PRO A 70 -5.85 6.97 4.91
C PRO A 70 -4.56 7.81 5.08
N LEU A 71 -3.41 7.28 4.67
CA LEU A 71 -2.09 7.88 4.67
C LEU A 71 -1.42 7.68 3.31
N GLN A 72 -0.37 8.43 2.96
CA GLN A 72 0.42 8.13 1.77
C GLN A 72 1.43 7.00 2.06
N ILE A 73 1.36 5.90 1.33
CA ILE A 73 2.29 4.77 1.44
C ILE A 73 3.00 4.59 0.11
N ASN A 74 4.32 4.69 0.14
CA ASN A 74 5.17 4.45 -1.02
C ASN A 74 5.77 3.05 -0.92
N VAL A 75 5.61 2.24 -1.96
CA VAL A 75 6.12 0.85 -1.98
C VAL A 75 7.15 0.68 -3.10
N PRO A 76 8.43 1.00 -2.86
CA PRO A 76 9.50 0.69 -3.79
C PRO A 76 9.97 -0.76 -3.65
N THR A 77 10.63 -1.29 -4.68
CA THR A 77 11.49 -2.48 -4.55
C THR A 77 12.93 -2.06 -4.36
N MET A 78 13.67 -2.87 -3.61
CA MET A 78 15.14 -2.77 -3.55
C MET A 78 15.76 -2.88 -4.95
N GLU A 79 15.20 -3.71 -5.83
CA GLU A 79 15.72 -3.97 -7.19
C GLU A 79 15.51 -2.78 -8.14
N ARG A 80 14.40 -2.03 -8.01
CA ARG A 80 14.08 -0.83 -8.81
C ARG A 80 14.77 0.44 -8.31
N GLN A 81 15.42 0.40 -7.14
CA GLN A 81 16.21 1.53 -6.63
C GLN A 81 17.66 1.54 -7.16
N THR A 82 18.11 0.44 -7.75
CA THR A 82 19.47 0.31 -8.30
C THR A 82 19.73 1.17 -9.55
N GLU A 83 18.71 1.79 -10.14
CA GLU A 83 18.83 2.66 -11.33
C GLU A 83 19.09 4.14 -11.00
N SER A 84 19.42 4.49 -9.74
CA SER A 84 19.65 5.87 -9.31
C SER A 84 20.99 6.09 -8.60
N VAL A 85 22.08 5.54 -9.15
CA VAL A 85 23.47 5.88 -8.77
C VAL A 85 24.32 6.13 -10.00
#